data_AF-A0A8C9WRR1-F1
#
_entry.id   AF-A0A8C9WRR1-F1
#
_cell.length_a   1.000
_cell.length_b   1.000
_cell.length_c   1.000
_cell.angle_alpha   90.00
_cell.angle_beta   90.00
_cell.angle_gamma   90.00
#
_symmetry.space_group_name_H-M   'P 1'
#
loop_
_entity.id
_entity.type
_entity.pdbx_description
1 polymer ?
#
loop_
_entity_poly.entity_id
_entity_poly.type
_entity_poly.pdbx_seq_one_letter_code
_entity_poly.pdbx_strand_id
1 'polypeptide(L)'
;MDGDFEGVLLSPIVLDIFGGDSSGEETIEAYLERCVLSYLSGSNDDDNQAERETVLFLLSVACLNLFAQSNWTGPSISIHIHDFLPATLLRVYSEPQELTAAIVSSLILDGESVYSLVCNPFLLLLVRVLLVNCGHKLESFQLLPWWTLRYVGLHQQLLEERSPQLLALSRSSMDKVMKSEAVLADDAHRNLAIQLHLECGYNCLTYYEYHAAKEHFQKARELSRLDINLTGALGKRTHFQENFLAQLILDVQRKDDMPLPGTPCTPSPTPKEGLPKNHDLDDDTVLNKMNLAEPGKHKLPDLTAEEQAVILAVCTDLQKTNPVHKLTDEEILAFMSVIL
;
A
#
# COMPACT_ATOMS: atom_id res chain seq x y z
N MET A 1 0.66 -19.17 -0.69
CA MET A 1 0.92 -18.13 -1.70
C MET A 1 2.31 -17.62 -1.48
N ASP A 2 3.32 -18.20 -2.14
CA ASP A 2 4.71 -17.74 -2.03
C ASP A 2 4.95 -16.55 -2.98
N GLY A 3 4.04 -15.58 -2.96
CA GLY A 3 4.04 -14.42 -3.88
C GLY A 3 3.51 -14.70 -5.29
N ASP A 4 3.15 -15.94 -5.63
CA ASP A 4 2.56 -16.29 -6.93
C ASP A 4 1.07 -15.90 -7.00
N PHE A 5 0.81 -14.60 -7.19
CA PHE A 5 -0.55 -14.07 -7.32
C PHE A 5 -1.18 -14.38 -8.69
N GLU A 6 -0.37 -14.55 -9.73
CA GLU A 6 -0.85 -14.93 -11.06
C GLU A 6 -1.41 -16.36 -11.05
N GLY A 7 -0.73 -17.31 -10.39
CA GLY A 7 -1.24 -18.67 -10.21
C GLY A 7 -2.54 -18.74 -9.42
N VAL A 8 -2.78 -17.81 -8.50
CA VAL A 8 -4.05 -17.70 -7.77
C VAL A 8 -5.17 -17.24 -8.71
N LEU A 9 -4.92 -16.19 -9.48
CA LEU A 9 -5.86 -15.63 -10.44
C LEU A 9 -6.24 -16.65 -11.53
N LEU A 10 -5.28 -17.45 -12.01
CA LEU A 10 -5.47 -18.46 -13.05
C LEU A 10 -5.81 -19.85 -12.49
N SER A 11 -6.12 -19.96 -11.19
CA SER A 11 -6.45 -21.25 -10.59
C SER A 11 -7.77 -21.79 -11.17
N PRO A 12 -7.90 -23.12 -11.37
CA PRO A 12 -9.12 -23.71 -11.93
C PRO A 12 -10.39 -23.36 -11.14
N ILE A 13 -10.27 -23.21 -9.82
CA ILE A 13 -11.38 -22.80 -8.94
C ILE A 13 -11.84 -21.39 -9.30
N VAL A 14 -10.91 -20.45 -9.47
CA VAL A 14 -11.24 -19.06 -9.83
C VAL A 14 -11.84 -18.98 -11.23
N LEU A 15 -11.30 -19.72 -12.20
CA LEU A 15 -11.86 -19.76 -13.56
C LEU A 15 -13.27 -20.35 -13.59
N ASP A 16 -13.55 -21.37 -12.76
CA ASP A 16 -14.89 -21.97 -12.66
C ASP A 16 -15.94 -20.99 -12.07
N ILE A 17 -15.54 -20.13 -11.11
CA ILE A 17 -16.42 -19.08 -10.55
C ILE A 17 -16.97 -18.18 -11.65
N PHE A 18 -16.14 -17.85 -12.65
CA PHE A 18 -16.48 -16.92 -13.73
C PHE A 18 -16.78 -17.62 -15.07
N GLY A 19 -16.92 -18.95 -15.07
CA GLY A 19 -17.20 -19.74 -16.28
C GLY A 19 -18.68 -19.79 -16.70
N GLY A 20 -19.58 -19.11 -15.99
CA GLY A 20 -21.03 -19.18 -16.20
C GLY A 20 -21.55 -18.35 -17.37
N ASP A 21 -22.71 -18.73 -17.91
CA ASP A 21 -23.38 -17.98 -18.99
C ASP A 21 -23.90 -16.61 -18.50
N SER A 22 -23.92 -15.62 -19.42
CA SER A 22 -24.57 -14.32 -19.20
C SER A 22 -25.88 -14.21 -19.98
N SER A 23 -26.83 -13.43 -19.44
CA SER A 23 -28.10 -13.13 -20.10
C SER A 23 -27.97 -12.13 -21.26
N GLY A 24 -26.77 -11.61 -21.53
CA GLY A 24 -26.46 -10.70 -22.64
C GLY A 24 -26.81 -9.22 -22.41
N GLU A 25 -27.70 -8.92 -21.46
CA GLU A 25 -28.16 -7.54 -21.16
C GLU A 25 -27.58 -6.95 -19.85
N GLU A 26 -26.79 -7.72 -19.10
CA GLU A 26 -26.18 -7.27 -17.83
C GLU A 26 -24.84 -6.55 -18.03
N THR A 27 -24.47 -5.65 -17.11
CA THR A 27 -23.15 -5.00 -17.13
C THR A 27 -22.05 -5.98 -16.69
N ILE A 28 -20.79 -5.70 -17.04
CA ILE A 28 -19.63 -6.50 -16.60
C ILE A 28 -19.61 -6.63 -15.07
N GLU A 29 -19.84 -5.54 -14.36
CA GLU A 29 -19.88 -5.53 -12.90
C GLU A 29 -21.00 -6.40 -12.34
N ALA A 30 -22.23 -6.29 -12.89
CA ALA A 30 -23.37 -7.08 -12.44
C ALA A 30 -23.17 -8.58 -12.69
N TYR A 31 -22.56 -8.95 -13.82
CA TYR A 31 -22.17 -10.33 -14.12
C TYR A 31 -21.20 -10.88 -13.06
N LEU A 32 -20.11 -10.14 -12.79
CA LEU A 32 -19.11 -10.55 -11.80
C LEU A 32 -19.72 -10.68 -10.41
N GLU A 33 -20.56 -9.73 -10.00
CA GLU A 33 -21.25 -9.75 -8.71
C GLU A 33 -22.16 -10.99 -8.58
N ARG A 34 -22.93 -11.28 -9.63
CA ARG A 34 -23.80 -12.47 -9.68
C ARG A 34 -23.00 -13.76 -9.56
N CYS A 35 -21.87 -13.88 -10.26
CA CYS A 35 -20.99 -15.05 -10.17
C CYS A 35 -20.45 -15.25 -8.75
N VAL A 36 -19.96 -14.17 -8.12
CA VAL A 36 -19.44 -14.21 -6.75
C VAL A 36 -20.54 -14.61 -5.75
N LEU A 37 -21.73 -14.04 -5.85
CA LEU A 37 -22.86 -14.37 -4.97
C LEU A 37 -23.36 -15.81 -5.20
N SER A 38 -23.34 -16.29 -6.44
CA SER A 38 -23.68 -17.68 -6.78
C SER A 38 -22.67 -18.65 -6.18
N TYR A 39 -21.38 -18.32 -6.22
CA TYR A 39 -20.33 -19.15 -5.65
C TYR A 39 -20.45 -19.23 -4.12
N LEU A 40 -20.71 -18.10 -3.46
CA LEU A 40 -20.94 -18.02 -2.02
C LEU A 40 -22.19 -18.79 -1.56
N SER A 41 -23.24 -18.85 -2.40
CA SER A 41 -24.50 -19.55 -2.08
C SER A 41 -24.53 -21.03 -2.50
N GLY A 42 -23.44 -21.55 -3.09
CA GLY A 42 -23.32 -22.96 -3.43
C GLY A 42 -23.16 -23.84 -2.18
N SER A 43 -24.03 -24.86 -2.02
CA SER A 43 -24.05 -25.87 -0.93
C SER A 43 -24.18 -25.35 0.52
N ASN A 44 -25.17 -25.86 1.27
CA ASN A 44 -25.47 -25.48 2.66
C ASN A 44 -24.55 -26.13 3.72
N ASP A 45 -23.32 -26.51 3.36
CA ASP A 45 -22.37 -27.06 4.32
C ASP A 45 -21.46 -25.93 4.85
N ASP A 46 -21.51 -25.67 6.16
CA ASP A 46 -20.78 -24.57 6.82
C ASP A 46 -19.25 -24.64 6.60
N ASP A 47 -18.66 -25.85 6.57
CA ASP A 47 -17.23 -26.04 6.30
C ASP A 47 -16.84 -25.57 4.88
N ASN A 48 -17.74 -25.73 3.91
CA ASN A 48 -17.52 -25.24 2.54
C ASN A 48 -17.67 -23.71 2.46
N GLN A 49 -18.39 -23.07 3.38
CA GLN A 49 -18.59 -21.61 3.33
C GLN A 49 -17.30 -20.86 3.67
N ALA A 50 -16.62 -21.22 4.76
CA ALA A 50 -15.37 -20.58 5.15
C ALA A 50 -14.27 -20.73 4.08
N GLU A 51 -14.21 -21.90 3.42
CA GLU A 51 -13.30 -22.13 2.29
C GLU A 51 -13.63 -21.23 1.09
N ARG A 52 -14.92 -21.09 0.73
CA ARG A 52 -15.34 -20.18 -0.36
C ARG A 52 -15.00 -18.73 -0.06
N GLU A 53 -15.30 -18.26 1.15
CA GLU A 53 -14.94 -16.91 1.58
C GLU A 53 -13.42 -16.71 1.51
N THR A 54 -12.64 -17.71 1.93
CA THR A 54 -11.17 -17.69 1.83
C THR A 54 -10.70 -17.58 0.39
N VAL A 55 -11.25 -18.37 -0.54
CA VAL A 55 -10.89 -18.29 -1.97
C VAL A 55 -11.14 -16.89 -2.52
N LEU A 56 -12.30 -16.29 -2.24
CA LEU A 56 -12.64 -14.95 -2.74
C LEU A 56 -11.77 -13.85 -2.10
N PHE A 57 -11.48 -13.98 -0.81
CA PHE A 57 -10.56 -13.07 -0.13
C PHE A 57 -9.16 -13.16 -0.75
N LEU A 58 -8.63 -14.36 -0.92
CA LEU A 58 -7.35 -14.64 -1.55
C LEU A 58 -7.28 -14.11 -3.00
N LEU A 59 -8.37 -14.26 -3.77
CA LEU A 59 -8.51 -13.68 -5.10
C LEU A 59 -8.44 -12.14 -5.06
N SER A 60 -9.13 -11.51 -4.09
CA SER A 60 -9.10 -10.04 -3.95
C SER A 60 -7.69 -9.52 -3.63
N VAL A 61 -6.96 -10.23 -2.76
CA VAL A 61 -5.57 -9.95 -2.42
C VAL A 61 -4.67 -10.08 -3.65
N ALA A 62 -4.82 -11.17 -4.42
CA ALA A 62 -4.06 -11.38 -5.64
C ALA A 62 -4.32 -10.26 -6.67
N CYS A 63 -5.58 -9.90 -6.90
CA CYS A 63 -5.95 -8.87 -7.86
C CYS A 63 -5.41 -7.49 -7.47
N LEU A 64 -5.45 -7.12 -6.18
CA LEU A 64 -4.86 -5.87 -5.69
C LEU A 64 -3.35 -5.82 -5.93
N ASN A 65 -2.63 -6.89 -5.59
CA ASN A 65 -1.19 -6.94 -5.76
C ASN A 65 -0.78 -6.94 -7.24
N LEU A 66 -1.46 -7.70 -8.08
CA LEU A 66 -1.22 -7.71 -9.53
C LEU A 66 -1.55 -6.38 -10.20
N PHE A 67 -2.58 -5.68 -9.71
CA PHE A 67 -2.93 -4.35 -10.19
C PHE A 67 -1.84 -3.34 -9.81
N ALA A 68 -1.38 -3.38 -8.55
CA ALA A 68 -0.27 -2.56 -8.08
C ALA A 68 1.02 -2.85 -8.88
N GLN A 69 1.30 -4.13 -9.14
CA GLN A 69 2.43 -4.58 -9.93
C GLN A 69 2.36 -4.07 -11.38
N SER A 70 1.19 -4.12 -12.00
CA SER A 70 1.02 -3.71 -13.39
C SER A 70 1.21 -2.20 -13.62
N ASN A 71 1.02 -1.37 -12.59
CA ASN A 71 0.97 0.09 -12.72
C ASN A 71 2.11 0.84 -12.01
N TRP A 72 2.67 0.31 -10.92
CA TRP A 72 3.67 1.02 -10.12
C TRP A 72 5.00 0.28 -9.95
N THR A 73 4.98 -1.02 -9.62
CA THR A 73 6.22 -1.73 -9.25
C THR A 73 6.84 -2.53 -10.40
N GLY A 74 6.02 -3.03 -11.32
CA GLY A 74 6.45 -3.85 -12.44
C GLY A 74 6.95 -5.25 -12.03
N PRO A 75 7.14 -6.17 -13.00
CA PRO A 75 6.71 -6.08 -14.40
C PRO A 75 5.19 -6.28 -14.56
N SER A 76 4.61 -5.72 -15.62
CA SER A 76 3.17 -5.87 -15.90
C SER A 76 2.83 -7.29 -16.35
N ILE A 77 1.65 -7.76 -15.95
CA ILE A 77 1.13 -9.08 -16.32
C ILE A 77 0.15 -9.00 -17.50
N SER A 78 0.05 -10.08 -18.27
CA SER A 78 -0.90 -10.20 -19.37
C SER A 78 -2.12 -11.01 -18.93
N ILE A 79 -3.29 -10.37 -18.93
CA ILE A 79 -4.55 -11.00 -18.53
C ILE A 79 -5.43 -11.20 -19.76
N HIS A 80 -5.88 -12.43 -19.98
CA HIS A 80 -6.86 -12.74 -21.00
C HIS A 80 -8.27 -12.60 -20.40
N ILE A 81 -8.92 -11.46 -20.64
CA ILE A 81 -10.27 -11.17 -20.09
C ILE A 81 -11.30 -12.24 -20.52
N HIS A 82 -11.07 -12.91 -21.65
CA HIS A 82 -11.88 -14.04 -22.13
C HIS A 82 -11.98 -15.20 -21.15
N ASP A 83 -11.02 -15.34 -20.23
CA ASP A 83 -11.02 -16.40 -19.23
C ASP A 83 -12.00 -16.09 -18.07
N PHE A 84 -12.43 -14.84 -17.92
CA PHE A 84 -13.27 -14.37 -16.80
C PHE A 84 -14.63 -13.83 -17.24
N LEU A 85 -14.84 -13.56 -18.54
CA LEU A 85 -16.08 -13.01 -19.06
C LEU A 85 -16.62 -13.92 -20.18
N PRO A 86 -17.92 -14.25 -20.17
CA PRO A 86 -18.50 -15.16 -21.15
C PRO A 86 -18.56 -14.49 -22.53
N ALA A 87 -18.45 -15.31 -23.57
CA ALA A 87 -18.45 -14.83 -24.95
C ALA A 87 -19.72 -14.04 -25.32
N THR A 88 -20.85 -14.32 -24.68
CA THR A 88 -22.12 -13.58 -24.84
C THR A 88 -22.00 -12.12 -24.42
N LEU A 89 -21.31 -11.85 -23.31
CA LEU A 89 -21.06 -10.49 -22.80
C LEU A 89 -20.03 -9.76 -23.68
N LEU A 90 -18.99 -10.49 -24.11
CA LEU A 90 -17.91 -9.93 -24.92
C LEU A 90 -18.35 -9.56 -26.34
N ARG A 91 -19.35 -10.26 -26.90
CA ARG A 91 -19.92 -9.95 -28.23
C ARG A 91 -20.52 -8.55 -28.36
N VAL A 92 -20.84 -7.89 -27.24
CA VAL A 92 -21.31 -6.50 -27.23
C VAL A 92 -20.20 -5.54 -27.67
N TYR A 93 -18.94 -5.91 -27.45
CA TYR A 93 -17.77 -5.11 -27.78
C TYR A 93 -17.13 -5.63 -29.08
N SER A 94 -17.00 -4.76 -30.07
CA SER A 94 -16.44 -5.12 -31.37
C SER A 94 -14.92 -5.19 -31.33
N GLU A 95 -14.31 -4.34 -30.52
CA GLU A 95 -12.86 -4.22 -30.39
C GLU A 95 -12.39 -4.31 -28.93
N PRO A 96 -11.17 -4.82 -28.65
CA PRO A 96 -10.61 -4.88 -27.30
C PRO A 96 -10.53 -3.50 -26.61
N GLN A 97 -10.39 -2.44 -27.39
CA GLN A 97 -10.35 -1.06 -26.90
C GLN A 97 -11.69 -0.60 -26.35
N GLU A 98 -12.81 -1.00 -26.99
CA GLU A 98 -14.16 -0.69 -26.50
C GLU A 98 -14.45 -1.39 -25.18
N LEU A 99 -14.05 -2.66 -25.06
CA LEU A 99 -14.14 -3.40 -23.80
C LEU A 99 -13.34 -2.72 -22.68
N THR A 100 -12.09 -2.33 -22.99
CA THR A 100 -11.24 -1.62 -22.04
C THR A 100 -11.86 -0.29 -21.63
N ALA A 101 -12.39 0.48 -22.59
CA ALA A 101 -13.06 1.75 -22.33
C ALA A 101 -14.32 1.59 -21.47
N ALA A 102 -15.08 0.51 -21.65
CA ALA A 102 -16.25 0.20 -20.82
C ALA A 102 -15.85 -0.15 -19.38
N ILE A 103 -14.79 -0.95 -19.20
CA ILE A 103 -14.24 -1.27 -17.87
C ILE A 103 -13.73 0.02 -17.19
N VAL A 104 -12.96 0.84 -17.89
CA VAL A 104 -12.47 2.12 -17.37
C VAL A 104 -13.63 3.05 -17.02
N SER A 105 -14.66 3.09 -17.86
CA SER A 105 -15.88 3.89 -17.61
C SER A 105 -16.63 3.41 -16.36
N SER A 106 -16.62 2.11 -16.07
CA SER A 106 -17.18 1.58 -14.83
C SER A 106 -16.41 2.03 -13.58
N LEU A 107 -15.14 2.40 -13.70
CA LEU A 107 -14.29 2.88 -12.60
C LEU A 107 -14.40 4.39 -12.35
N ILE A 108 -15.13 5.13 -13.18
CA ILE A 108 -15.42 6.55 -12.96
C ILE A 108 -16.27 6.70 -11.71
N LEU A 109 -15.83 7.56 -10.78
CA LEU A 109 -16.58 7.93 -9.59
C LEU A 109 -16.70 9.44 -9.53
N ASP A 110 -17.85 9.93 -9.06
CA ASP A 110 -18.11 11.36 -8.84
C ASP A 110 -17.93 12.26 -10.09
N GLY A 111 -17.93 11.66 -11.29
CA GLY A 111 -17.70 12.37 -12.55
C GLY A 111 -16.22 12.55 -12.91
N GLU A 112 -15.31 12.01 -12.10
CA GLU A 112 -13.86 12.13 -12.29
C GLU A 112 -13.34 11.10 -13.28
N SER A 113 -12.52 11.54 -14.24
CA SER A 113 -11.86 10.67 -15.20
C SER A 113 -10.82 9.78 -14.54
N VAL A 114 -10.70 8.57 -15.10
CA VAL A 114 -9.70 7.59 -14.75
C VAL A 114 -8.48 7.77 -15.65
N TYR A 115 -7.28 7.64 -15.09
CA TYR A 115 -6.03 7.72 -15.81
C TYR A 115 -5.99 6.77 -17.03
N SER A 116 -5.77 7.34 -18.21
CA SER A 116 -5.95 6.63 -19.49
C SER A 116 -4.89 5.56 -19.80
N LEU A 117 -3.73 5.61 -19.17
CA LEU A 117 -2.66 4.62 -19.33
C LEU A 117 -2.67 3.54 -18.24
N VAL A 118 -3.79 3.40 -17.52
CA VAL A 118 -3.96 2.33 -16.54
C VAL A 118 -3.81 0.95 -17.20
N CYS A 119 -2.92 0.13 -16.64
CA CYS A 119 -2.74 -1.25 -17.04
C CYS A 119 -3.70 -2.16 -16.26
N ASN A 120 -4.31 -3.13 -16.94
CA ASN A 120 -5.20 -4.13 -16.33
C ASN A 120 -6.33 -3.56 -15.44
N PRO A 121 -7.14 -2.58 -15.91
CA PRO A 121 -8.22 -1.98 -15.11
C PRO A 121 -9.28 -2.98 -14.66
N PHE A 122 -9.39 -4.13 -15.36
CA PHE A 122 -10.25 -5.24 -14.98
C PHE A 122 -9.96 -5.77 -13.58
N LEU A 123 -8.69 -5.83 -13.15
CA LEU A 123 -8.33 -6.30 -11.81
C LEU A 123 -8.93 -5.42 -10.73
N LEU A 124 -8.87 -4.09 -10.91
CA LEU A 124 -9.42 -3.16 -9.93
C LEU A 124 -10.95 -3.25 -9.89
N LEU A 125 -11.60 -3.39 -11.04
CA LEU A 125 -13.05 -3.64 -11.11
C LEU A 125 -13.44 -4.93 -10.37
N LEU A 126 -12.69 -6.00 -10.57
CA LEU A 126 -12.93 -7.27 -9.88
C LEU A 126 -12.78 -7.12 -8.37
N VAL A 127 -11.76 -6.40 -7.90
CA VAL A 127 -11.59 -6.10 -6.46
C VAL A 127 -12.77 -5.30 -5.92
N ARG A 128 -13.29 -4.31 -6.67
CA ARG A 128 -14.48 -3.56 -6.25
C ARG A 128 -15.65 -4.50 -5.99
N VAL A 129 -15.93 -5.40 -6.93
CA VAL A 129 -17.00 -6.39 -6.77
C VAL A 129 -16.77 -7.25 -5.53
N LEU A 130 -15.56 -7.78 -5.35
CA LEU A 130 -15.23 -8.68 -4.24
C LEU A 130 -15.29 -8.00 -2.87
N LEU A 131 -14.65 -6.83 -2.72
CA LEU A 131 -14.45 -6.17 -1.41
C LEU A 131 -15.51 -5.12 -1.08
N VAL A 132 -16.15 -4.51 -2.08
CA VAL A 132 -17.14 -3.43 -1.88
C VAL A 132 -18.55 -3.96 -2.03
N ASN A 133 -18.89 -4.57 -3.18
CA ASN A 133 -20.26 -5.02 -3.43
C ASN A 133 -20.57 -6.29 -2.61
N CYS A 134 -19.69 -7.28 -2.68
CA CYS A 134 -19.84 -8.57 -1.99
C CYS A 134 -19.20 -8.63 -0.60
N GLY A 135 -18.48 -7.58 -0.16
CA GLY A 135 -17.68 -7.61 1.07
C GLY A 135 -18.49 -7.91 2.34
N HIS A 136 -19.77 -7.53 2.37
CA HIS A 136 -20.68 -7.84 3.48
C HIS A 136 -21.01 -9.35 3.64
N LYS A 137 -20.61 -10.19 2.68
CA LYS A 137 -20.74 -11.65 2.76
C LYS A 137 -19.47 -12.35 3.23
N LEU A 138 -18.36 -11.61 3.38
CA LEU A 138 -17.06 -12.12 3.82
C LEU A 138 -16.84 -11.80 5.31
N GLU A 139 -17.87 -12.00 6.14
CA GLU A 139 -17.88 -11.57 7.55
C GLU A 139 -16.86 -12.32 8.42
N SER A 140 -16.38 -13.49 7.96
CA SER A 140 -15.35 -14.27 8.66
C SER A 140 -14.01 -13.51 8.78
N PHE A 141 -13.74 -12.55 7.89
CA PHE A 141 -12.49 -11.81 7.84
C PHE A 141 -12.58 -10.46 8.55
N GLN A 142 -12.21 -10.43 9.83
CA GLN A 142 -12.24 -9.20 10.67
C GLN A 142 -11.39 -8.05 10.11
N LEU A 143 -10.33 -8.36 9.35
CA LEU A 143 -9.44 -7.39 8.71
C LEU A 143 -9.78 -7.12 7.24
N LEU A 144 -10.92 -7.62 6.73
CA LEU A 144 -11.40 -7.31 5.39
C LEU A 144 -11.48 -5.79 5.12
N PRO A 145 -11.98 -4.95 6.06
CA PRO A 145 -12.05 -3.52 5.79
C PRO A 145 -10.66 -2.87 5.61
N TRP A 146 -9.60 -3.48 6.14
CA TRP A 146 -8.23 -3.01 5.88
C TRP A 146 -7.82 -3.24 4.43
N TRP A 147 -8.19 -4.38 3.85
CA TRP A 147 -8.00 -4.63 2.41
C TRP A 147 -8.87 -3.72 1.54
N THR A 148 -10.09 -3.37 2.01
CA THR A 148 -10.91 -2.34 1.37
C THR A 148 -10.22 -0.97 1.36
N LEU A 149 -9.47 -0.60 2.43
CA LEU A 149 -8.68 0.64 2.42
C LEU A 149 -7.59 0.64 1.36
N ARG A 150 -6.92 -0.50 1.15
CA ARG A 150 -5.92 -0.65 0.09
C ARG A 150 -6.54 -0.49 -1.30
N TYR A 151 -7.72 -1.09 -1.53
CA TYR A 151 -8.51 -0.83 -2.73
C TYR A 151 -8.81 0.66 -2.92
N VAL A 152 -9.31 1.33 -1.87
CA VAL A 152 -9.63 2.77 -1.92
C VAL A 152 -8.39 3.59 -2.29
N GLY A 153 -7.24 3.30 -1.68
CA GLY A 153 -5.98 3.97 -1.98
C GLY A 153 -5.57 3.83 -3.45
N LEU A 154 -5.62 2.62 -4.01
CA LEU A 154 -5.28 2.39 -5.42
C LEU A 154 -6.30 3.03 -6.37
N HIS A 155 -7.59 2.95 -6.09
CA HIS A 155 -8.62 3.57 -6.93
C HIS A 155 -8.50 5.09 -6.90
N GLN A 156 -8.26 5.69 -5.72
CA GLN A 156 -8.09 7.14 -5.59
C GLN A 156 -6.86 7.66 -6.35
N GLN A 157 -5.79 6.87 -6.50
CA GLN A 157 -4.63 7.25 -7.30
C GLN A 157 -4.88 7.26 -8.81
N LEU A 158 -5.94 6.59 -9.28
CA LEU A 158 -6.30 6.61 -10.70
C LEU A 158 -7.18 7.79 -11.09
N LEU A 159 -7.93 8.35 -10.15
CA LEU A 159 -8.84 9.46 -10.41
C LEU A 159 -8.05 10.78 -10.46
N GLU A 160 -8.45 11.68 -11.35
CA GLU A 160 -7.85 13.02 -11.44
C GLU A 160 -8.02 13.83 -10.14
N GLU A 161 -9.19 13.72 -9.53
CA GLU A 161 -9.51 14.39 -8.27
C GLU A 161 -10.02 13.43 -7.18
N ARG A 162 -10.09 13.96 -5.96
CA ARG A 162 -10.55 13.23 -4.77
C ARG A 162 -12.03 12.90 -4.86
N SER A 163 -12.36 11.62 -4.72
CA SER A 163 -13.74 11.14 -4.72
C SER A 163 -14.33 11.18 -3.30
N PRO A 164 -15.45 11.91 -3.07
CA PRO A 164 -16.21 11.81 -1.83
C PRO A 164 -16.74 10.40 -1.53
N GLN A 165 -17.07 9.61 -2.56
CA GLN A 165 -17.50 8.21 -2.36
C GLN A 165 -16.37 7.36 -1.77
N LEU A 166 -15.16 7.47 -2.31
CA LEU A 166 -13.98 6.79 -1.80
C LEU A 166 -13.61 7.26 -0.39
N LEU A 167 -13.74 8.56 -0.08
CA LEU A 167 -13.54 9.09 1.27
C LEU A 167 -14.53 8.47 2.27
N ALA A 168 -15.82 8.40 1.91
CA ALA A 168 -16.84 7.81 2.78
C ALA A 168 -16.57 6.31 3.04
N LEU A 169 -16.19 5.58 1.99
CA LEU A 169 -15.80 4.17 2.08
C LEU A 169 -14.54 3.99 2.95
N SER A 170 -13.55 4.86 2.79
CA SER A 170 -12.34 4.86 3.61
C SER A 170 -12.67 5.04 5.09
N ARG A 171 -13.38 6.11 5.46
CA ARG A 171 -13.75 6.39 6.85
C ARG A 171 -14.52 5.23 7.48
N SER A 172 -15.51 4.68 6.76
CA SER A 172 -16.26 3.50 7.24
C SER A 172 -15.36 2.29 7.47
N SER A 173 -14.39 2.08 6.58
CA SER A 173 -13.45 0.97 6.68
C SER A 173 -12.47 1.16 7.84
N MET A 174 -11.89 2.36 7.99
CA MET A 174 -11.03 2.71 9.14
C MET A 174 -11.76 2.49 10.47
N ASP A 175 -13.00 2.99 10.60
CA ASP A 175 -13.79 2.81 11.81
C ASP A 175 -14.04 1.33 12.15
N LYS A 176 -14.22 0.47 11.14
CA LYS A 176 -14.41 -0.97 11.34
C LYS A 176 -13.12 -1.66 11.77
N VAL A 177 -11.99 -1.39 11.11
CA VAL A 177 -10.70 -2.01 11.47
C VAL A 177 -10.24 -1.55 12.85
N MET A 178 -10.41 -0.27 13.19
CA MET A 178 -10.03 0.27 14.49
C MET A 178 -10.86 -0.33 15.63
N LYS A 179 -12.10 -0.75 15.39
CA LYS A 179 -12.90 -1.51 16.38
C LYS A 179 -12.38 -2.94 16.59
N SER A 180 -11.63 -3.48 15.63
CA SER A 180 -10.97 -4.78 15.70
C SER A 180 -9.56 -4.70 16.33
N GLU A 181 -9.25 -3.63 17.07
CA GLU A 181 -7.95 -3.37 17.72
C GLU A 181 -7.45 -4.56 18.56
N ALA A 182 -8.35 -5.35 19.15
CA ALA A 182 -8.00 -6.55 19.91
C ALA A 182 -7.16 -7.57 19.12
N VAL A 183 -7.32 -7.65 17.79
CA VAL A 183 -6.51 -8.53 16.91
C VAL A 183 -5.07 -8.02 16.79
N LEU A 184 -4.86 -6.71 16.91
CA LEU A 184 -3.60 -6.01 16.68
C LEU A 184 -2.89 -5.58 17.98
N ALA A 185 -3.53 -5.79 19.14
CA ALA A 185 -3.03 -5.37 20.44
C ALA A 185 -1.86 -6.23 20.97
N ASP A 186 -1.66 -7.43 20.42
CA ASP A 186 -0.54 -8.30 20.81
C ASP A 186 0.79 -7.76 20.25
N ASP A 187 1.87 -7.84 21.03
CA ASP A 187 3.19 -7.37 20.62
C ASP A 187 3.72 -8.18 19.43
N ALA A 188 3.25 -9.43 19.26
CA ALA A 188 3.51 -10.26 18.08
C ALA A 188 2.98 -9.65 16.76
N HIS A 189 1.92 -8.84 16.83
CA HIS A 189 1.28 -8.18 15.68
C HIS A 189 1.58 -6.69 15.62
N ARG A 190 2.51 -6.19 16.43
CA ARG A 190 2.87 -4.76 16.49
C ARG A 190 3.21 -4.17 15.14
N ASN A 191 3.93 -4.91 14.29
CA ASN A 191 4.30 -4.45 12.96
C ASN A 191 3.08 -4.27 12.04
N LEU A 192 2.05 -5.10 12.18
CA LEU A 192 0.77 -4.93 11.48
C LEU A 192 0.03 -3.69 11.97
N ALA A 193 0.04 -3.44 13.30
CA ALA A 193 -0.55 -2.22 13.86
C ALA A 193 0.16 -0.95 13.35
N ILE A 194 1.49 -0.99 13.25
CA ILE A 194 2.28 0.09 12.63
C ILE A 194 1.83 0.31 11.18
N GLN A 195 1.81 -0.74 10.36
CA GLN A 195 1.40 -0.66 8.96
C GLN A 195 -0.03 -0.10 8.80
N LEU A 196 -0.98 -0.57 9.62
CA LEU A 196 -2.35 -0.07 9.61
C LEU A 196 -2.40 1.44 9.87
N HIS A 197 -1.73 1.92 10.93
CA HIS A 197 -1.72 3.34 11.24
C HIS A 197 -1.02 4.16 10.16
N LEU A 198 0.05 3.65 9.56
CA LEU A 198 0.69 4.32 8.42
C LEU A 198 -0.28 4.45 7.24
N GLU A 199 -0.95 3.36 6.85
CA GLU A 199 -1.93 3.36 5.76
C GLU A 199 -3.11 4.32 6.03
N CYS A 200 -3.66 4.32 7.25
CA CYS A 200 -4.69 5.28 7.66
C CYS A 200 -4.17 6.72 7.60
N GLY A 201 -2.96 6.98 8.08
CA GLY A 201 -2.36 8.30 8.06
C GLY A 201 -2.17 8.84 6.64
N TYR A 202 -1.65 8.01 5.73
CA TYR A 202 -1.53 8.36 4.31
C TYR A 202 -2.89 8.57 3.64
N ASN A 203 -3.90 7.78 3.99
CA ASN A 203 -5.25 7.99 3.48
C ASN A 203 -5.83 9.34 3.93
N CYS A 204 -5.72 9.68 5.22
CA CYS A 204 -6.11 10.98 5.74
C CYS A 204 -5.35 12.13 5.04
N LEU A 205 -4.04 11.99 4.81
CA LEU A 205 -3.27 12.97 4.04
C LEU A 205 -3.78 13.13 2.61
N THR A 206 -4.15 12.03 1.94
CA THR A 206 -4.74 12.10 0.60
C THR A 206 -5.94 13.03 0.58
N TYR A 207 -6.76 13.06 1.63
CA TYR A 207 -7.95 13.93 1.75
C TYR A 207 -7.73 15.23 2.56
N TYR A 208 -6.48 15.64 2.79
CA TYR A 208 -6.11 16.86 3.53
C TYR A 208 -6.56 16.87 5.00
N GLU A 209 -6.79 15.70 5.60
CA GLU A 209 -7.13 15.56 7.01
C GLU A 209 -5.85 15.52 7.86
N TYR A 210 -5.07 16.62 7.83
CA TYR A 210 -3.74 16.69 8.44
C TYR A 210 -3.71 16.33 9.93
N HIS A 211 -4.76 16.72 10.68
CA HIS A 211 -4.85 16.40 12.11
C HIS A 211 -4.96 14.89 12.34
N ALA A 212 -5.91 14.23 11.67
CA ALA A 212 -6.11 12.79 11.79
C ALA A 212 -4.88 12.01 11.28
N ALA A 213 -4.26 12.47 10.19
CA ALA A 213 -3.03 11.89 9.68
C ALA A 213 -1.90 11.93 10.74
N LYS A 214 -1.70 13.09 11.37
CA LYS A 214 -0.69 13.27 12.41
C LYS A 214 -0.92 12.37 13.62
N GLU A 215 -2.16 12.20 14.06
CA GLU A 215 -2.51 11.28 15.16
C GLU A 215 -2.11 9.84 14.82
N HIS A 216 -2.41 9.38 13.60
CA HIS A 216 -2.02 8.05 13.15
C HIS A 216 -0.49 7.88 13.03
N PHE A 217 0.22 8.86 12.46
CA PHE A 217 1.69 8.80 12.38
C PHE A 217 2.36 8.84 13.76
N GLN A 218 1.82 9.62 14.70
CA GLN A 218 2.29 9.62 16.07
C GLN A 218 2.08 8.25 16.72
N LYS A 219 0.91 7.63 16.51
CA LYS A 219 0.65 6.28 17.04
C LYS A 219 1.60 5.23 16.44
N ALA A 220 1.87 5.29 15.14
CA ALA A 220 2.86 4.44 14.49
C ALA A 220 4.28 4.64 15.05
N ARG A 221 4.68 5.90 15.33
CA ARG A 221 5.95 6.25 15.99
C ARG A 221 6.02 5.70 17.43
N GLU A 222 4.94 5.77 18.18
CA GLU A 222 4.89 5.21 19.53
C GLU A 222 5.05 3.68 19.52
N LEU A 223 4.38 3.01 18.58
CA LEU A 223 4.44 1.56 18.40
C LEU A 223 5.82 1.08 17.92
N SER A 224 6.52 1.86 17.07
CA SER A 224 7.86 1.47 16.60
C SER A 224 8.93 1.55 17.69
N ARG A 225 8.64 2.23 18.82
CA ARG A 225 9.59 2.47 19.92
C ARG A 225 10.89 3.15 19.46
N LEU A 226 10.84 3.85 18.33
CA LEU A 226 11.92 4.69 17.87
C LEU A 226 11.84 6.06 18.52
N ASP A 227 13.00 6.59 18.88
CA ASP A 227 13.17 8.00 19.08
C ASP A 227 13.78 8.61 17.82
N ILE A 228 13.05 9.56 17.21
CA ILE A 228 13.38 10.18 15.93
C ILE A 228 13.48 11.68 16.22
N ASN A 229 14.70 12.19 16.25
CA ASN A 229 14.97 13.57 16.63
C ASN A 229 15.83 14.27 15.60
N LEU A 230 15.37 15.43 15.14
CA LEU A 230 16.17 16.31 14.31
C LEU A 230 17.12 17.09 15.23
N THR A 231 18.43 16.91 15.05
CA THR A 231 19.45 17.46 15.94
C THR A 231 20.62 18.06 15.16
N GLY A 232 21.40 18.92 15.82
CA GLY A 232 22.63 19.48 15.26
C GLY A 232 23.86 18.71 15.75
N ALA A 233 24.68 18.23 14.83
CA ALA A 233 25.97 17.60 15.13
C ALA A 233 27.12 18.32 14.42
N LEU A 234 28.31 18.30 15.02
CA LEU A 234 29.50 18.88 14.41
C LEU A 234 30.01 17.97 13.29
N GLY A 235 30.08 18.49 12.06
CA GLY A 235 30.45 17.74 10.87
C GLY A 235 31.25 18.55 9.84
N LYS A 236 31.92 17.83 8.94
CA LYS A 236 32.60 18.35 7.74
C LYS A 236 31.96 17.78 6.49
N ARG A 237 31.87 18.60 5.45
CA ARG A 237 31.34 18.20 4.14
C ARG A 237 32.38 18.26 3.02
N THR A 238 33.54 18.85 3.26
CA THR A 238 34.62 18.94 2.27
C THR A 238 35.94 18.44 2.87
N HIS A 239 36.83 17.97 2.01
CA HIS A 239 38.14 17.45 2.39
C HIS A 239 39.04 18.52 3.03
N PHE A 240 38.93 19.77 2.56
CA PHE A 240 39.80 20.88 2.97
C PHE A 240 39.22 21.73 4.10
N GLN A 241 38.09 21.34 4.70
CA GLN A 241 37.49 22.08 5.82
C GLN A 241 38.32 21.86 7.10
N GLU A 242 38.86 22.94 7.69
CA GLU A 242 39.65 22.86 8.93
C GLU A 242 38.77 22.61 10.16
N ASN A 243 37.73 23.42 10.33
CA ASN A 243 36.84 23.40 11.50
C ASN A 243 35.60 22.53 11.26
N PHE A 244 35.14 21.82 12.29
CA PHE A 244 33.81 21.20 12.25
C PHE A 244 32.73 22.27 12.43
N LEU A 245 31.70 22.23 11.60
CA LEU A 245 30.57 23.16 11.66
C LEU A 245 29.31 22.40 12.09
N ALA A 246 28.34 23.10 12.65
CA ALA A 246 27.05 22.52 12.97
C ALA A 246 26.34 22.08 11.68
N GLN A 247 25.93 20.82 11.64
CA GLN A 247 25.21 20.18 10.55
C GLN A 247 23.91 19.60 11.11
N LEU A 248 22.83 19.75 10.36
CA LEU A 248 21.55 19.16 10.70
C LEU A 248 21.58 17.66 10.36
N ILE A 249 21.24 16.82 11.33
CA ILE A 249 21.16 15.36 11.17
C ILE A 249 19.87 14.83 11.80
N LEU A 250 19.43 13.68 11.32
CA LEU A 250 18.38 12.92 11.97
C LEU A 250 19.02 11.88 12.89
N ASP A 251 18.84 12.04 14.21
CA ASP A 251 19.26 11.08 15.22
C ASP A 251 18.14 10.09 15.46
N VAL A 252 18.41 8.81 15.20
CA VAL A 252 17.44 7.72 15.35
C VAL A 252 17.99 6.70 16.34
N GLN A 253 17.27 6.49 17.43
CA GLN A 253 17.65 5.56 18.49
C GLN A 253 16.48 4.64 18.84
N ARG A 254 16.78 3.39 19.23
CA ARG A 254 15.76 2.50 19.80
C ARG A 254 15.67 2.75 21.30
N LYS A 255 14.44 2.83 21.82
CA LYS A 255 14.20 2.98 23.27
C LYS A 255 14.59 1.72 24.05
N ASP A 256 14.50 0.56 23.40
CA ASP A 256 14.88 -0.74 23.95
C ASP A 256 16.02 -1.34 23.11
N ASP A 257 17.17 -1.63 23.73
CA ASP A 257 18.35 -2.29 23.11
C ASP A 257 18.13 -3.80 22.84
N MET A 258 16.89 -4.27 22.96
CA MET A 258 16.57 -5.68 22.77
C MET A 258 16.64 -6.04 21.29
N PRO A 259 17.26 -7.17 20.91
CA PRO A 259 17.19 -7.69 19.56
C PRO A 259 15.71 -7.84 19.20
N LEU A 260 15.30 -7.24 18.07
CA LEU A 260 13.97 -7.47 17.53
C LEU A 260 13.82 -8.99 17.37
N PRO A 261 12.86 -9.64 18.07
CA PRO A 261 12.51 -11.01 17.76
C PRO A 261 12.12 -11.01 16.28
N GLY A 262 12.64 -11.96 15.50
CA GLY A 262 12.23 -12.14 14.11
C GLY A 262 10.70 -12.18 14.07
N THR A 263 10.10 -11.06 13.68
CA THR A 263 8.65 -10.92 13.76
C THR A 263 8.13 -11.58 12.49
N PRO A 264 7.23 -12.58 12.58
CA PRO A 264 6.83 -13.37 11.42
C PRO A 264 6.17 -12.54 10.30
N CYS A 265 5.75 -11.32 10.61
CA CYS A 265 5.05 -10.41 9.70
C CYS A 265 5.93 -9.36 9.03
N THR A 266 7.26 -9.37 9.25
CA THR A 266 8.17 -8.43 8.59
C THR A 266 8.74 -9.05 7.31
N PRO A 267 8.74 -8.32 6.17
CA PRO A 267 9.33 -8.82 4.95
C PRO A 267 10.84 -9.06 5.13
N SER A 268 11.36 -10.08 4.46
CA SER A 268 12.80 -10.30 4.43
C SER A 268 13.49 -9.11 3.75
N PRO A 269 14.63 -8.61 4.27
CA PRO A 269 15.35 -7.52 3.64
C PRO A 269 15.73 -7.88 2.20
N THR A 270 15.56 -6.92 1.28
CA THR A 270 16.02 -7.09 -0.10
C THR A 270 17.53 -7.34 -0.11
N PRO A 271 18.02 -8.39 -0.79
CA PRO A 271 19.45 -8.64 -0.91
C PRO A 271 20.18 -7.44 -1.49
N LYS A 272 21.36 -7.10 -0.94
CA LYS A 272 22.12 -5.91 -1.34
C LYS A 272 22.53 -5.95 -2.81
N GLU A 273 22.66 -7.14 -3.39
CA GLU A 273 22.98 -7.36 -4.79
C GLU A 273 21.85 -6.93 -5.74
N GLY A 274 20.60 -6.90 -5.25
CA GLY A 274 19.42 -6.49 -6.00
C GLY A 274 19.11 -4.99 -5.91
N LEU A 275 19.81 -4.26 -5.02
CA LEU A 275 19.63 -2.81 -4.89
C LEU A 275 20.43 -2.05 -5.96
N PRO A 276 19.97 -0.86 -6.39
CA PRO A 276 20.76 0.03 -7.24
C PRO A 276 22.15 0.28 -6.61
N LYS A 277 23.19 0.19 -7.43
CA LYS A 277 24.56 0.46 -6.96
C LYS A 277 24.69 1.94 -6.62
N ASN A 278 25.01 2.23 -5.35
CA ASN A 278 25.40 3.57 -4.95
C ASN A 278 26.83 3.81 -5.42
N HIS A 279 27.01 4.80 -6.30
CA HIS A 279 28.30 5.16 -6.86
C HIS A 279 28.81 6.42 -6.15
N ASP A 280 30.01 6.33 -5.59
CA ASP A 280 30.69 7.49 -5.04
C ASP A 280 30.97 8.50 -6.17
N LEU A 281 30.79 9.78 -5.88
CA LEU A 281 31.02 10.87 -6.83
C LEU A 281 32.51 11.15 -7.02
N ASP A 282 33.36 10.66 -6.09
CA ASP A 282 34.82 10.80 -6.06
C ASP A 282 35.29 12.24 -6.37
N ASP A 283 34.61 13.22 -5.80
CA ASP A 283 34.94 14.63 -5.97
C ASP A 283 36.17 15.00 -5.12
N ASP A 284 37.14 15.71 -5.72
CA ASP A 284 38.38 16.11 -5.04
C ASP A 284 38.17 17.07 -3.86
N THR A 285 37.00 17.71 -3.78
CA THR A 285 36.69 18.75 -2.80
C THR A 285 35.60 18.34 -1.82
N VAL A 286 34.53 17.70 -2.28
CA VAL A 286 33.34 17.35 -1.49
C VAL A 286 33.38 15.91 -1.02
N LEU A 287 33.04 15.69 0.24
CA LEU A 287 32.91 14.35 0.80
C LEU A 287 31.60 13.69 0.32
N ASN A 288 31.67 12.42 -0.10
CA ASN A 288 30.47 11.63 -0.44
C ASN A 288 29.50 11.49 0.74
N LYS A 289 30.04 11.35 1.96
CA LYS A 289 29.28 11.31 3.21
C LYS A 289 29.84 12.30 4.20
N MET A 290 28.94 12.96 4.93
CA MET A 290 29.33 13.90 5.98
C MET A 290 30.20 13.20 7.03
N ASN A 291 31.34 13.80 7.36
CA ASN A 291 32.23 13.29 8.39
C ASN A 291 31.93 14.00 9.73
N LEU A 292 31.32 13.28 10.66
CA LEU A 292 30.98 13.80 12.00
C LEU A 292 32.19 13.77 12.93
N ALA A 293 32.29 14.76 13.82
CA ALA A 293 33.35 14.82 14.85
C ALA A 293 33.24 13.65 15.84
N GLU A 294 32.01 13.21 16.14
CA GLU A 294 31.72 12.14 17.10
C GLU A 294 30.79 11.10 16.46
N PRO A 295 31.28 10.28 15.51
CA PRO A 295 30.42 9.38 14.74
C PRO A 295 29.79 8.26 15.60
N GLY A 296 30.39 7.93 16.74
CA GLY A 296 29.87 6.91 17.66
C GLY A 296 28.59 7.32 18.40
N LYS A 297 28.29 8.62 18.52
CA LYS A 297 27.09 9.11 19.24
C LYS A 297 25.81 9.02 18.41
N HIS A 298 25.93 9.08 17.09
CA HIS A 298 24.81 9.16 16.14
C HIS A 298 24.80 7.96 15.20
N LYS A 299 25.15 6.78 15.73
CA LYS A 299 25.19 5.56 14.93
C LYS A 299 23.76 5.07 14.70
N LEU A 300 23.36 5.05 13.44
CA LEU A 300 22.05 4.52 13.05
C LEU A 300 21.93 3.03 13.40
N PRO A 301 20.83 2.60 14.03
CA PRO A 301 20.53 1.18 14.22
C PRO A 301 20.18 0.53 12.88
N ASP A 302 20.22 -0.81 12.83
CA ASP A 302 19.79 -1.57 11.66
C ASP A 302 18.26 -1.58 11.58
N LEU A 303 17.68 -0.66 10.82
CA LEU A 303 16.24 -0.40 10.77
C LEU A 303 15.49 -1.43 9.93
N THR A 304 14.37 -1.93 10.45
CA THR A 304 13.39 -2.75 9.72
C THR A 304 12.60 -1.93 8.69
N ALA A 305 11.91 -2.61 7.76
CA ALA A 305 11.08 -1.96 6.75
C ALA A 305 9.99 -1.08 7.38
N GLU A 306 9.36 -1.54 8.46
CA GLU A 306 8.33 -0.80 9.18
C GLU A 306 8.90 0.43 9.90
N GLU A 307 10.07 0.29 10.53
CA GLU A 307 10.79 1.40 11.15
C GLU A 307 11.18 2.48 10.13
N GLN A 308 11.68 2.08 8.96
CA GLN A 308 11.97 3.00 7.85
C GLN A 308 10.70 3.68 7.34
N ALA A 309 9.59 2.94 7.21
CA ALA A 309 8.30 3.49 6.80
C ALA A 309 7.75 4.51 7.82
N VAL A 310 7.98 4.30 9.13
CA VAL A 310 7.65 5.28 10.16
C VAL A 310 8.48 6.56 10.02
N ILE A 311 9.79 6.44 9.79
CA ILE A 311 10.66 7.62 9.57
C ILE A 311 10.20 8.39 8.33
N LEU A 312 9.86 7.69 7.24
CA LEU A 312 9.32 8.30 6.03
C LEU A 312 7.98 9.00 6.29
N ALA A 313 7.10 8.42 7.11
CA ALA A 313 5.83 9.04 7.47
C ALA A 313 6.00 10.30 8.31
N VAL A 314 6.94 10.32 9.27
CA VAL A 314 7.30 11.54 10.02
C VAL A 314 7.86 12.60 9.08
N CYS A 315 8.73 12.23 8.14
CA CYS A 315 9.22 13.13 7.11
C CYS A 315 8.09 13.69 6.22
N THR A 316 7.13 12.83 5.86
CA THR A 316 5.98 13.22 5.04
C THR A 316 5.07 14.19 5.79
N ASP A 317 4.77 13.93 7.06
CA ASP A 317 3.99 14.84 7.91
C ASP A 317 4.67 16.20 8.00
N LEU A 318 5.99 16.24 8.25
CA LEU A 318 6.77 17.47 8.26
C LEU A 318 6.65 18.21 6.92
N GLN A 319 6.83 17.52 5.80
CA GLN A 319 6.73 18.11 4.47
C GLN A 319 5.33 18.68 4.17
N LYS A 320 4.27 17.96 4.56
CA LYS A 320 2.89 18.32 4.23
C LYS A 320 2.28 19.38 5.16
N THR A 321 2.77 19.48 6.39
CA THR A 321 2.26 20.44 7.38
C THR A 321 3.05 21.75 7.44
N ASN A 322 4.22 21.82 6.79
CA ASN A 322 5.06 23.02 6.73
C ASN A 322 5.04 23.68 5.35
N PRO A 323 5.28 25.01 5.28
CA PRO A 323 5.41 25.70 4.02
C PRO A 323 6.64 25.23 3.25
N VAL A 324 6.55 25.28 1.91
CA VAL A 324 7.70 25.07 1.02
C VAL A 324 8.69 26.20 1.25
N HIS A 325 9.77 25.88 1.95
CA HIS A 325 10.80 26.83 2.36
C HIS A 325 12.14 26.11 2.45
N LYS A 326 13.23 26.84 2.16
CA LYS A 326 14.59 26.28 2.17
C LYS A 326 14.94 25.59 3.48
N LEU A 327 14.44 26.09 4.61
CA LEU A 327 14.66 25.45 5.91
C LEU A 327 14.01 24.07 5.95
N THR A 328 12.74 23.96 5.56
CA THR A 328 12.01 22.69 5.48
C THR A 328 12.73 21.71 4.53
N ASP A 329 13.28 22.21 3.42
CA ASP A 329 14.06 21.38 2.49
C ASP A 329 15.30 20.78 3.16
N GLU A 330 16.06 21.57 3.94
CA GLU A 330 17.21 21.09 4.71
C GLU A 330 16.79 20.07 5.79
N GLU A 331 15.64 20.28 6.44
CA GLU A 331 15.10 19.32 7.40
C GLU A 331 14.75 17.99 6.73
N ILE A 332 14.05 18.03 5.58
CA ILE A 332 13.70 16.84 4.79
C ILE A 332 14.96 16.10 4.32
N LEU A 333 16.00 16.81 3.89
CA LEU A 333 17.28 16.20 3.48
C LEU A 333 17.93 15.38 4.61
N ALA A 334 17.78 15.81 5.87
CA ALA A 334 18.27 15.05 7.02
C ALA A 334 17.57 13.68 7.13
N PHE A 335 16.26 13.60 6.86
CA PHE A 335 15.53 12.34 6.83
C PHE A 335 15.97 11.44 5.67
N MET A 336 16.13 12.01 4.47
CA MET A 336 16.55 11.26 3.27
C MET A 336 17.89 10.56 3.47
N SER A 337 18.82 11.19 4.20
CA SER A 337 20.14 10.59 4.50
C SER A 337 20.12 9.35 5.40
N VAL A 338 18.99 9.09 6.07
CA VAL A 338 18.80 7.90 6.92
C VAL A 338 18.06 6.79 6.17
N ILE A 339 17.15 7.15 5.26
CA ILE A 339 16.30 6.19 4.52
C ILE A 339 17.03 5.63 3.29
N LEU A 340 17.85 6.44 2.61
CA LEU A 340 18.64 6.09 1.42
C LEU A 340 20.12 5.92 1.77
#